data_AF-A0A5E4KC80-F1
#
_entry.id   AF-A0A5E4KC80-F1
#
_cell.length_a   1.000
_cell.length_b   1.000
_cell.length_c   1.000
_cell.angle_alpha   90.00
_cell.angle_beta   90.00
_cell.angle_gamma   90.00
#
_symmetry.space_group_name_H-M   'P 1'
#
loop_
_entity.id
_entity.type
_entity.pdbx_description
1 polymer ?
#
loop_
_entity_poly.entity_id
_entity_poly.type
_entity_poly.pdbx_seq_one_letter_code
_entity_poly.pdbx_strand_id
1 'polypeptide(L)'
;MPIDIKTVATINLAIQILLFLFASGAVYLAKNRDLSRHCTFMRVLIPIQIIAIAFVMLPSMLGYLKIVNPPLFNIEMLIHHTFGLAVVVIWIYINLVFGKSWMPRNFRAVMRSAFAIWILALLFGVSMYIRIWT
;
A
#
# COMPACT_ATOMS: atom_id res chain seq x y z
N MET A 1 6.98 -9.01 -26.72
CA MET A 1 7.96 -9.77 -25.91
C MET A 1 7.30 -10.05 -24.56
N PRO A 2 7.30 -11.29 -24.05
CA PRO A 2 6.87 -11.51 -22.67
C PRO A 2 7.79 -10.69 -21.78
N ILE A 3 7.22 -9.74 -21.03
CA ILE A 3 7.99 -8.95 -20.07
C ILE A 3 8.56 -9.94 -19.05
N ASP A 4 9.87 -9.87 -18.83
CA ASP A 4 10.55 -10.70 -17.86
C ASP A 4 9.93 -10.49 -16.46
N ILE A 5 9.62 -11.60 -15.79
CA ILE A 5 8.90 -11.63 -14.51
C ILE A 5 9.68 -10.90 -13.43
N LYS A 6 11.03 -10.95 -13.48
CA LYS A 6 11.89 -10.18 -12.58
C LYS A 6 11.72 -8.69 -12.80
N THR A 7 11.70 -8.25 -14.06
CA THR A 7 11.47 -6.84 -14.42
C THR A 7 10.13 -6.34 -13.88
N VAL A 8 9.06 -7.13 -14.03
CA VAL A 8 7.74 -6.80 -13.47
C VAL A 8 7.78 -6.71 -11.94
N ALA A 9 8.46 -7.63 -11.26
CA ALA A 9 8.61 -7.63 -9.81
C ALA A 9 9.37 -6.39 -9.31
N THR A 10 10.44 -6.01 -10.00
CA THR A 10 11.22 -4.81 -9.69
C THR A 10 10.39 -3.55 -9.87
N ILE A 11 9.58 -3.45 -10.93
CA ILE A 11 8.68 -2.31 -11.16
C ILE A 11 7.63 -2.22 -10.04
N ASN A 12 7.01 -3.34 -9.66
CA ASN A 12 6.01 -3.37 -8.58
C ASN A 12 6.62 -2.87 -7.27
N LEU A 13 7.81 -3.36 -6.92
CA LEU A 13 8.51 -2.96 -5.71
C LEU A 13 8.90 -1.47 -5.75
N ALA A 14 9.40 -0.98 -6.87
CA ALA A 14 9.74 0.43 -7.04
C ALA A 14 8.52 1.34 -6.86
N ILE A 15 7.37 0.97 -7.42
CA ILE A 15 6.10 1.69 -7.23
C ILE A 15 5.68 1.66 -5.75
N GLN A 16 5.75 0.51 -5.07
CA GLN A 16 5.42 0.42 -3.65
C GLN A 16 6.31 1.30 -2.79
N ILE A 17 7.63 1.30 -3.03
CA ILE A 17 8.59 2.16 -2.33
C ILE A 17 8.27 3.63 -2.58
N LEU A 18 8.02 4.02 -3.83
CA LEU A 18 7.69 5.40 -4.17
C LEU A 18 6.40 5.87 -3.48
N LEU A 19 5.34 5.06 -3.50
CA LEU A 19 4.10 5.33 -2.79
C LEU A 19 4.33 5.48 -1.28
N PHE A 20 5.19 4.63 -0.69
CA PHE A 20 5.53 4.70 0.72
C PHE A 20 6.32 5.96 1.08
N LEU A 21 7.27 6.39 0.24
CA LEU A 21 8.00 7.65 0.44
C LEU A 21 7.03 8.84 0.42
N PHE A 22 6.08 8.85 -0.50
CA PHE A 22 5.03 9.87 -0.54
C PHE A 22 4.13 9.83 0.70
N ALA A 23 3.74 8.65 1.17
CA ALA A 23 2.96 8.49 2.40
C ALA A 23 3.73 9.05 3.62
N SER A 24 5.03 8.78 3.68
CA SER A 24 5.93 9.31 4.72
C SER A 24 6.06 10.84 4.64
N GLY A 25 6.13 11.39 3.43
CA GLY A 25 6.05 12.83 3.21
C GLY A 25 4.74 13.45 3.73
N ALA A 26 3.61 12.76 3.57
CA ALA A 26 2.34 13.20 4.13
C ALA A 26 2.35 13.21 5.67
N VAL A 27 3.03 12.26 6.32
CA VAL A 27 3.23 12.25 7.78
C VAL A 27 4.07 13.45 8.21
N TYR A 28 5.11 13.80 7.46
CA TYR A 28 5.91 15.00 7.72
C TYR A 28 5.09 16.29 7.65
N LEU A 29 4.23 16.44 6.63
CA LEU A 29 3.31 17.58 6.53
C LEU A 29 2.36 17.68 7.72
N ALA A 30 1.81 16.54 8.16
CA ALA A 30 0.94 16.49 9.34
C ALA A 30 1.68 16.87 10.63
N LYS A 31 2.95 16.46 10.78
CA LYS A 31 3.80 16.85 11.92
C LYS A 31 4.02 18.37 11.97
N ASN A 32 4.18 19.01 10.81
CA ASN A 32 4.32 20.46 10.68
C ASN A 32 2.99 21.23 10.79
N ARG A 33 1.89 20.56 11.18
CA ARG A 33 0.54 21.13 11.31
C ARG A 33 -0.08 21.64 10.00
N ASP A 34 0.50 21.32 8.85
CA ASP A 34 -0.06 21.66 7.54
C ASP A 34 -1.07 20.60 7.09
N LEU A 35 -2.21 20.58 7.79
CA LEU A 35 -3.25 19.57 7.59
C LEU A 35 -3.97 19.70 6.24
N SER A 36 -4.03 20.92 5.68
CA SER A 36 -4.65 21.17 4.37
C SER A 36 -3.85 20.48 3.26
N ARG A 37 -2.53 20.68 3.25
CA ARG A 37 -1.65 20.00 2.29
C ARG A 37 -1.60 18.51 2.54
N HIS A 38 -1.55 18.06 3.79
CA HIS A 38 -1.65 16.63 4.13
C HIS A 38 -2.88 15.97 3.51
N CYS A 39 -4.07 16.55 3.70
CA CYS A 39 -5.32 15.99 3.18
C CYS A 39 -5.35 15.96 1.65
N THR A 40 -4.90 17.05 1.01
CA THR A 40 -4.82 17.13 -0.46
C THR A 40 -3.87 16.07 -1.00
N PHE A 41 -2.71 15.91 -0.37
CA PHE A 41 -1.71 14.93 -0.76
C PHE A 41 -2.23 13.50 -0.63
N MET A 42 -2.85 13.17 0.50
CA MET A 42 -3.46 11.85 0.73
C MET A 42 -4.64 11.56 -0.20
N ARG A 43 -5.40 12.58 -0.59
CA ARG A 43 -6.52 12.45 -1.54
C ARG A 43 -6.05 12.09 -2.95
N VAL A 44 -4.83 12.48 -3.32
CA VAL A 44 -4.22 12.11 -4.63
C VAL A 44 -3.48 10.78 -4.53
N LEU A 45 -2.69 10.58 -3.47
CA LEU A 45 -1.82 9.42 -3.32
C LEU A 45 -2.59 8.09 -3.32
N ILE A 46 -3.76 8.06 -2.68
CA ILE A 46 -4.49 6.81 -2.48
C ILE A 46 -5.20 6.34 -3.76
N PRO A 47 -5.86 7.20 -4.55
CA PRO A 47 -6.28 6.83 -5.91
C PRO A 47 -5.13 6.30 -6.77
N ILE A 48 -3.94 6.92 -6.71
CA ILE A 48 -2.76 6.42 -7.43
C ILE A 48 -2.39 5.01 -6.95
N GLN A 49 -2.41 4.76 -5.64
CA GLN A 49 -2.19 3.42 -5.10
C GLN A 49 -3.23 2.41 -5.61
N ILE A 50 -4.52 2.76 -5.63
CA ILE A 50 -5.58 1.89 -6.12
C ILE A 50 -5.38 1.57 -7.60
N ILE A 51 -5.04 2.57 -8.43
CA ILE A 51 -4.73 2.39 -9.85
C ILE A 51 -3.52 1.47 -10.01
N ALA A 52 -2.44 1.70 -9.25
CA ALA A 52 -1.26 0.85 -9.27
C ALA A 52 -1.57 -0.60 -8.88
N ILE A 53 -2.43 -0.82 -7.88
CA ILE A 53 -2.88 -2.16 -7.49
C ILE A 53 -3.64 -2.82 -8.65
N ALA A 54 -4.64 -2.13 -9.21
CA ALA A 54 -5.53 -2.68 -10.22
C ALA A 54 -4.81 -3.02 -11.54
N PHE A 55 -3.93 -2.14 -12.01
CA PHE A 55 -3.35 -2.26 -13.35
C PHE A 55 -1.93 -2.84 -13.37
N VAL A 56 -1.21 -2.83 -12.25
CA VAL A 56 0.20 -3.23 -12.22
C VAL A 56 0.39 -4.42 -11.27
N MET A 57 0.01 -4.29 -9.99
CA MET A 57 0.30 -5.31 -8.99
C MET A 57 -0.59 -6.56 -9.12
N LEU A 58 -1.90 -6.39 -9.32
CA LEU A 58 -2.84 -7.51 -9.42
C LEU A 58 -2.58 -8.41 -10.65
N PRO A 59 -2.37 -7.89 -11.88
CA PRO A 59 -1.98 -8.72 -13.01
C PRO A 59 -0.68 -9.49 -12.78
N SER A 60 0.28 -8.88 -12.08
CA SER A 60 1.56 -9.51 -11.77
C SER A 60 1.41 -10.69 -10.81
N MET A 61 0.51 -10.58 -9.82
CA MET A 61 0.19 -11.66 -8.88
C MET A 61 -0.28 -12.92 -9.59
N LEU A 62 -1.20 -12.77 -10.55
CA LEU A 62 -1.70 -13.89 -11.35
C LEU A 62 -0.58 -14.57 -12.17
N GLY A 63 0.45 -13.81 -12.54
CA GLY A 63 1.67 -14.33 -13.13
C GLY A 63 2.50 -15.14 -12.13
N TYR A 64 2.74 -14.61 -10.92
CA TYR A 64 3.56 -15.28 -9.90
C TYR A 64 2.94 -16.59 -9.41
N LEU A 65 1.62 -16.65 -9.18
CA LEU A 65 0.94 -17.87 -8.72
C LEU A 65 1.08 -19.06 -9.69
N LYS A 66 1.28 -18.79 -10.97
CA LYS A 66 1.48 -19.84 -11.99
C LYS A 66 2.90 -20.42 -11.98
N ILE A 67 3.86 -19.70 -11.41
CA ILE A 67 5.31 -19.94 -11.59
C ILE A 67 5.99 -20.28 -10.27
N VAL A 68 5.58 -19.64 -9.17
CA VAL A 68 6.14 -19.78 -7.83
C VAL A 68 5.07 -20.36 -6.91
N ASN A 69 5.17 -21.65 -6.59
CA ASN A 69 4.19 -22.36 -5.74
C ASN A 69 4.73 -23.05 -4.45
N PRO A 70 5.62 -22.43 -3.65
CA PRO A 70 5.85 -22.89 -2.29
C PRO A 70 4.74 -22.43 -1.33
N PRO A 71 4.27 -23.28 -0.39
CA PRO A 71 3.16 -22.95 0.52
C PRO A 71 3.36 -21.68 1.34
N LEU A 72 4.60 -21.42 1.80
CA LEU A 72 4.94 -20.24 2.59
C LEU A 72 4.80 -18.94 1.80
N PHE A 73 5.13 -18.95 0.50
CA PHE A 73 5.01 -17.78 -0.35
C PHE A 73 3.54 -17.40 -0.58
N ASN A 74 2.65 -18.39 -0.72
CA ASN A 74 1.21 -18.16 -0.88
C ASN A 74 0.61 -17.50 0.38
N ILE A 75 1.04 -17.93 1.57
CA ILE A 75 0.63 -17.31 2.84
C ILE A 75 1.14 -15.87 2.93
N GLU A 76 2.42 -15.66 2.62
CA GLU A 76 3.06 -14.35 2.62
C GLU A 76 2.34 -13.37 1.67
N MET A 77 2.01 -13.84 0.47
CA MET A 77 1.23 -13.12 -0.52
C MET A 77 -0.18 -12.81 -0.03
N LEU A 78 -0.88 -13.76 0.58
CA LEU A 78 -2.22 -13.54 1.13
C LEU A 78 -2.21 -12.45 2.21
N ILE A 79 -1.23 -12.48 3.12
CA ILE A 79 -1.06 -11.47 4.17
C ILE A 79 -0.80 -10.09 3.54
N HIS A 80 0.11 -10.01 2.57
CA HIS A 80 0.42 -8.76 1.87
C HIS A 80 -0.84 -8.13 1.25
N HIS A 81 -1.64 -8.92 0.52
CA HIS A 81 -2.86 -8.44 -0.12
C HIS A 81 -3.92 -8.03 0.89
N THR A 82 -4.06 -8.79 1.98
CA THR A 82 -4.99 -8.46 3.07
C THR A 82 -4.64 -7.11 3.68
N PHE A 83 -3.36 -6.83 3.93
CA PHE A 83 -2.92 -5.52 4.41
C PHE A 83 -3.12 -4.42 3.37
N GLY A 84 -2.82 -4.66 2.09
CA GLY A 84 -3.10 -3.71 1.02
C GLY A 84 -4.57 -3.31 0.94
N LEU A 85 -5.48 -4.30 1.01
CA LEU A 85 -6.92 -4.06 1.02
C LEU A 85 -7.38 -3.35 2.31
N ALA A 86 -6.85 -3.75 3.46
CA ALA A 86 -7.17 -3.11 4.74
C ALA A 86 -6.81 -1.61 4.72
N VAL A 87 -5.66 -1.23 4.14
CA VAL A 87 -5.27 0.18 3.98
C VAL A 87 -6.30 0.94 3.14
N VAL A 88 -6.75 0.36 2.02
CA VAL A 88 -7.77 0.97 1.15
C VAL A 88 -9.09 1.16 1.91
N VAL A 89 -9.57 0.13 2.62
CA VAL A 89 -10.80 0.20 3.41
C VAL A 89 -10.71 1.26 4.50
N ILE A 90 -9.61 1.31 5.25
CA ILE A 90 -9.41 2.31 6.29
C ILE A 90 -9.37 3.72 5.69
N TRP A 91 -8.78 3.90 4.51
CA TRP A 91 -8.77 5.20 3.84
C TRP A 91 -10.16 5.65 3.38
N ILE A 92 -10.97 4.73 2.84
CA ILE A 92 -12.37 5.03 2.48
C ILE A 92 -13.10 5.51 3.73
N TYR A 93 -12.96 4.78 4.84
CA TYR A 93 -13.54 5.17 6.13
C TYR A 93 -13.06 6.56 6.58
N ILE A 94 -11.76 6.84 6.52
CA ILE A 94 -11.17 8.14 6.86
C ILE A 94 -11.82 9.26 6.04
N ASN A 95 -11.98 9.09 4.72
CA ASN A 95 -12.58 10.13 3.86
C ASN A 95 -14.07 10.35 4.12
N LEU A 96 -14.82 9.29 4.44
CA LEU A 96 -16.25 9.41 4.74
C LEU A 96 -16.51 10.17 6.04
N VAL A 97 -15.63 10.00 7.03
CA VAL A 97 -15.81 10.55 8.38
C VAL A 97 -15.11 11.89 8.58
N PHE A 98 -14.06 12.19 7.80
CA PHE A 98 -13.30 13.43 7.93
C PHE A 98 -14.19 14.68 7.75
N GLY A 99 -14.13 15.59 8.73
CA GLY A 99 -14.90 16.84 8.71
C GLY A 99 -16.38 16.71 9.04
N LYS A 100 -16.85 15.52 9.45
CA LYS A 100 -18.23 15.30 9.88
C LYS A 100 -18.37 15.41 11.41
N SER A 101 -19.58 15.76 11.88
CA SER A 101 -19.88 15.96 13.31
C SER A 101 -19.67 14.72 14.19
N TRP A 102 -19.88 13.53 13.61
CA TRP A 102 -19.65 12.21 14.22
C TRP A 102 -18.20 11.68 14.13
N MET A 103 -17.21 12.53 13.83
CA MET A 103 -15.81 12.10 13.79
C MET A 103 -15.37 11.55 15.15
N PRO A 104 -14.85 10.31 15.22
CA PRO A 104 -14.56 9.68 16.50
C PRO A 104 -13.31 10.28 17.15
N ARG A 105 -13.27 10.29 18.48
CA ARG A 105 -12.12 10.82 19.25
C ARG A 105 -10.79 10.12 18.92
N ASN A 106 -10.84 8.85 18.53
CA ASN A 106 -9.68 8.04 18.19
C ASN A 106 -9.27 8.14 16.70
N PHE A 107 -9.78 9.12 15.93
CA PHE A 107 -9.48 9.29 14.51
C PHE A 107 -7.98 9.29 14.19
N ARG A 108 -7.16 9.90 15.07
CA ARG A 108 -5.70 9.89 14.94
C ARG A 108 -5.11 8.48 15.06
N ALA A 109 -5.66 7.63 15.91
CA ALA A 109 -5.22 6.24 16.05
C ALA A 109 -5.57 5.43 14.80
N VAL A 110 -6.73 5.68 14.19
CA VAL A 110 -7.13 5.05 12.92
C VAL A 110 -6.14 5.40 11.80
N MET A 111 -5.80 6.69 11.64
CA MET A 111 -4.80 7.13 10.65
C MET A 111 -3.42 6.50 10.89
N ARG A 112 -2.96 6.44 12.14
CA ARG A 112 -1.69 5.79 12.50
C ARG A 112 -1.69 4.30 12.20
N SER A 113 -2.82 3.63 12.45
CA SER A 113 -2.99 2.21 12.16
C SER A 113 -2.94 1.95 10.66
N ALA A 114 -3.57 2.80 9.84
CA ALA A 114 -3.48 2.72 8.38
C ALA A 114 -2.03 2.80 7.91
N PHE A 115 -1.26 3.75 8.43
CA PHE A 115 0.16 3.90 8.09
C PHE A 115 1.00 2.70 8.55
N ALA A 116 0.74 2.17 9.75
CA ALA A 116 1.42 0.97 10.25
C ALA A 116 1.14 -0.27 9.38
N ILE A 117 -0.11 -0.49 8.99
CA ILE A 117 -0.49 -1.58 8.08
C ILE A 117 0.18 -1.40 6.72
N TRP A 118 0.30 -0.15 6.25
CA TRP A 118 1.00 0.14 4.99
C TRP A 118 2.50 -0.19 5.06
N ILE A 119 3.17 0.11 6.17
CA ILE A 119 4.56 -0.33 6.42
C ILE A 119 4.65 -1.85 6.38
N LEU A 120 3.76 -2.55 7.07
CA LEU A 120 3.74 -4.01 7.07
C LEU A 120 3.55 -4.56 5.65
N ALA A 121 2.60 -4.02 4.88
CA ALA A 121 2.40 -4.40 3.48
C ALA A 121 3.70 -4.24 2.67
N LEU A 122 4.42 -3.11 2.80
CA LEU A 122 5.69 -2.91 2.12
C LEU A 122 6.75 -3.95 2.54
N LEU A 123 6.89 -4.23 3.83
CA LEU A 123 7.86 -5.21 4.35
C LEU A 123 7.60 -6.61 3.76
N PHE A 124 6.34 -7.02 3.69
CA PHE A 124 5.96 -8.27 3.04
C PHE A 124 6.25 -8.24 1.52
N GLY A 125 6.03 -7.10 0.84
CA GLY A 125 6.38 -6.93 -0.57
C GLY A 125 7.89 -7.09 -0.83
N VAL A 126 8.71 -6.47 0.02
CA VAL A 126 10.18 -6.59 -0.02
C VAL A 126 10.62 -8.03 0.26
N SER A 127 10.08 -8.66 1.31
CA SER A 127 10.41 -10.03 1.69
C SER A 127 10.11 -11.03 0.56
N MET A 128 8.94 -10.90 -0.09
CA MET A 128 8.60 -11.70 -1.27
C MET A 128 9.57 -11.51 -2.43
N TYR A 129 9.98 -10.27 -2.73
CA TYR A 129 10.95 -9.97 -3.78
C TYR A 129 12.30 -10.61 -3.49
N ILE A 130 12.79 -10.49 -2.25
CA ILE A 130 14.05 -11.09 -1.81
C ILE A 130 13.97 -12.61 -1.96
N ARG A 131 12.92 -13.25 -1.46
CA ARG A 131 12.76 -14.72 -1.46
C ARG A 131 12.79 -15.35 -2.86
N ILE A 132 12.28 -14.66 -3.88
CA ILE A 132 12.23 -15.22 -5.23
C ILE A 132 13.53 -14.96 -6.01
N TRP A 133 14.24 -13.86 -5.75
CA TRP A 133 15.38 -13.41 -6.57
C TRP A 133 16.73 -13.30 -5.86
N THR A 134 16.81 -13.69 -4.59
CA THR A 134 18.04 -13.72 -3.78
C THR A 134 18.16 -15.08 -3.11
#